data_AF-A0A100Y8J6-F1
#
_entry.id   AF-A0A100Y8J6-F1
#
_cell.length_a   1.000
_cell.length_b   1.000
_cell.length_c   1.000
_cell.angle_alpha   90.00
_cell.angle_beta   90.00
_cell.angle_gamma   90.00
#
_symmetry.space_group_name_H-M   'P 1'
#
loop_
_entity.id
_entity.type
_entity.pdbx_description
1 polymer ?
#
loop_
_entity_poly.entity_id
_entity_poly.type
_entity_poly.pdbx_seq_one_letter_code
_entity_poly.pdbx_strand_id
1 'polypeptide(L)'
;MTALTARVGVQDDGAVGIAATVARRAAAAAGLPGPLADRAAECAGALARALAARQLRGAVYIQPPPLRPGLDIVAVGAGPAPEGSAPWPSGAAPSEEPLACDLRSVRDLADHFLLRSVPGRGTAACAHLSPHAKRAGEPPAGRAAPPPDAGSVLLPAEGETSCGDAWALETSADGGTVTALVADGLGHGPAAAEAADRAVCAFRGSPGLPLPQLIRTIHTALRSTRGAAVGLLRRTADDAVEHCAVGNVRACVVGHDGVRHRFGAQPGVVGWNMPPPTAHRLPDADGGTLLMHSDGVQGGWAGLPPGLTALPAPLLAVVLAHHHRATRDDVTVLAVGPARRRP
;
A
#
# COMPACT_ATOMS: atom_id res chain seq x y z
N MET A 1 -11.83 -9.15 -7.67
CA MET A 1 -10.58 -9.59 -7.00
C MET A 1 -9.59 -8.45 -7.01
N THR A 2 -8.93 -8.23 -5.89
CA THR A 2 -7.84 -7.25 -5.76
C THR A 2 -6.56 -7.84 -6.36
N ALA A 3 -5.81 -7.05 -7.14
CA ALA A 3 -4.62 -7.55 -7.81
C ALA A 3 -3.49 -7.81 -6.80
N LEU A 4 -2.85 -8.97 -6.90
CA LEU A 4 -1.69 -9.31 -6.07
C LEU A 4 -0.48 -8.44 -6.43
N THR A 5 0.30 -8.10 -5.42
CA THR A 5 1.61 -7.46 -5.58
C THR A 5 2.62 -8.51 -6.05
N ALA A 6 3.27 -8.25 -7.18
CA ALA A 6 4.40 -9.07 -7.59
C ALA A 6 5.67 -8.57 -6.87
N ARG A 7 6.46 -9.49 -6.31
CA ARG A 7 7.70 -9.19 -5.60
C ARG A 7 8.88 -9.94 -6.23
N VAL A 8 9.94 -9.21 -6.55
CA VAL A 8 11.21 -9.78 -7.02
C VAL A 8 12.30 -9.43 -6.03
N GLY A 9 12.86 -10.46 -5.37
CA GLY A 9 14.02 -10.29 -4.50
C GLY A 9 15.26 -9.94 -5.32
N VAL A 10 16.07 -9.00 -4.84
CA VAL A 10 17.31 -8.58 -5.49
C VAL A 10 18.48 -8.92 -4.59
N GLN A 11 19.34 -9.82 -5.06
CA GLN A 11 20.57 -10.24 -4.41
C GLN A 11 21.79 -10.09 -5.33
N ASP A 12 21.57 -10.19 -6.64
CA ASP A 12 22.56 -10.07 -7.69
C ASP A 12 21.92 -9.53 -8.99
N ASP A 13 22.74 -9.37 -10.03
CA ASP A 13 22.33 -8.85 -11.33
C ASP A 13 21.32 -9.75 -12.07
N GLY A 14 21.20 -11.04 -11.72
CA GLY A 14 20.22 -11.96 -12.29
C GLY A 14 18.78 -11.51 -12.04
N ALA A 15 18.55 -10.77 -10.95
CA ALA A 15 17.23 -10.22 -10.63
C ALA A 15 16.77 -9.13 -11.60
N VAL A 16 17.67 -8.50 -12.37
CA VAL A 16 17.34 -7.40 -13.30
C VAL A 16 16.39 -7.87 -14.41
N GLY A 17 16.73 -8.98 -15.07
CA GLY A 17 15.89 -9.55 -16.13
C GLY A 17 14.56 -10.08 -15.61
N ILE A 18 14.57 -10.64 -14.39
CA ILE A 18 13.35 -11.13 -13.72
C ILE A 18 12.42 -9.97 -13.40
N ALA A 19 12.93 -8.88 -12.79
CA ALA A 19 12.16 -7.68 -12.48
C ALA A 19 11.52 -7.06 -13.73
N ALA A 20 12.29 -6.95 -14.82
CA ALA A 20 11.78 -6.44 -16.09
C ALA A 20 10.65 -7.32 -16.66
N THR A 21 10.83 -8.64 -16.63
CA THR A 21 9.82 -9.60 -17.13
C THR A 21 8.54 -9.56 -16.32
N VAL A 22 8.66 -9.53 -14.98
CA VAL A 22 7.53 -9.45 -14.06
C VAL A 22 6.79 -8.13 -14.25
N ALA A 23 7.50 -7.00 -14.39
CA ALA A 23 6.88 -5.70 -14.60
C ALA A 23 6.12 -5.61 -15.92
N ARG A 24 6.66 -6.16 -17.01
CA ARG A 24 5.96 -6.26 -18.30
C ARG A 24 4.66 -7.05 -18.19
N ARG A 25 4.70 -8.21 -17.51
CA ARG A 25 3.51 -9.05 -17.30
C ARG A 25 2.47 -8.35 -16.43
N ALA A 26 2.89 -7.71 -15.35
CA ALA A 26 2.00 -6.95 -14.47
C ALA A 26 1.36 -5.75 -15.19
N ALA A 27 2.13 -5.02 -16.02
CA ALA A 27 1.63 -3.94 -16.84
C ALA A 27 0.56 -4.43 -17.84
N ALA A 28 0.81 -5.54 -18.52
CA ALA A 28 -0.15 -6.14 -19.44
C ALA A 28 -1.42 -6.61 -18.71
N ALA A 29 -1.28 -7.24 -17.54
CA ALA A 29 -2.42 -7.65 -16.70
C ALA A 29 -3.24 -6.45 -16.19
N ALA A 30 -2.59 -5.30 -15.98
CA ALA A 30 -3.25 -4.03 -15.64
C ALA A 30 -3.86 -3.31 -16.87
N GLY A 31 -3.81 -3.92 -18.07
CA GLY A 31 -4.36 -3.34 -19.30
C GLY A 31 -3.53 -2.23 -19.92
N LEU A 32 -2.25 -2.09 -19.53
CA LEU A 32 -1.37 -1.09 -20.13
C LEU A 32 -0.91 -1.52 -21.53
N PRO A 33 -0.86 -0.60 -22.50
CA PRO A 33 -0.43 -0.89 -23.87
C PRO A 33 1.06 -1.28 -23.92
N GLY A 34 1.45 -1.98 -24.99
CA GLY A 34 2.81 -2.50 -25.20
C GLY A 34 3.95 -1.52 -24.85
N PRO A 35 3.96 -0.28 -25.38
CA PRO A 35 5.01 0.69 -25.05
C PRO A 35 5.09 1.05 -23.56
N LEU A 36 3.96 1.04 -22.83
CA LEU A 36 3.95 1.26 -21.39
C LEU A 36 4.42 0.02 -20.62
N ALA A 37 4.14 -1.18 -21.12
CA ALA A 37 4.69 -2.41 -20.57
C ALA A 37 6.21 -2.52 -20.77
N ASP A 38 6.74 -2.02 -21.89
CA ASP A 38 8.18 -1.88 -22.14
C ASP A 38 8.82 -0.86 -21.17
N ARG A 39 8.21 0.32 -21.03
CA ARG A 39 8.63 1.34 -20.03
C ARG A 39 8.63 0.77 -18.60
N ALA A 40 7.62 -0.02 -18.24
CA ALA A 40 7.55 -0.68 -16.94
C ALA A 40 8.72 -1.66 -16.74
N ALA A 41 9.04 -2.45 -17.77
CA ALA A 41 10.18 -3.37 -17.75
C ALA A 41 11.51 -2.63 -17.55
N GLU A 42 11.72 -1.53 -18.27
CA GLU A 42 12.93 -0.69 -18.15
C GLU A 42 13.05 -0.07 -16.74
N CYS A 43 11.98 0.51 -16.22
CA CYS A 43 11.95 1.06 -14.85
C CYS A 43 12.29 0.00 -13.81
N ALA A 44 11.65 -1.17 -13.87
CA ALA A 44 11.89 -2.26 -12.92
C ALA A 44 13.31 -2.81 -13.01
N GLY A 45 13.84 -2.99 -14.22
CA GLY A 45 15.21 -3.45 -14.43
C GLY A 45 16.25 -2.44 -13.94
N ALA A 46 16.06 -1.15 -14.21
CA ALA A 46 16.95 -0.09 -13.73
C ALA A 46 16.94 0.01 -12.20
N LEU A 47 15.76 -0.08 -11.57
CA LEU A 47 15.63 -0.12 -10.11
C LEU A 47 16.31 -1.35 -9.50
N ALA A 48 16.12 -2.54 -10.09
CA ALA A 48 16.78 -3.76 -9.64
C ALA A 48 18.31 -3.66 -9.77
N ARG A 49 18.81 -3.11 -10.88
CA ARG A 49 20.24 -2.91 -11.11
C ARG A 49 20.84 -1.96 -10.08
N ALA A 50 20.13 -0.87 -9.76
CA ALA A 50 20.56 0.08 -8.73
C ALA A 50 20.67 -0.58 -7.34
N LEU A 51 19.78 -1.53 -7.01
CA LEU A 51 19.89 -2.32 -5.77
C LEU A 51 21.08 -3.29 -5.82
N ALA A 52 21.24 -4.03 -6.90
CA ALA A 52 22.31 -5.03 -7.07
C ALA A 52 23.71 -4.40 -7.07
N ALA A 53 23.91 -3.30 -7.80
CA ALA A 53 25.18 -2.58 -7.88
C ALA A 53 25.67 -2.09 -6.50
N ARG A 54 24.75 -1.85 -5.56
CA ARG A 54 25.02 -1.40 -4.21
C ARG A 54 25.09 -2.55 -3.20
N GLN A 55 24.96 -3.80 -3.66
CA GLN A 55 24.88 -5.01 -2.84
C GLN A 55 23.84 -4.89 -1.72
N LEU A 56 22.77 -4.13 -1.97
CA LEU A 56 21.68 -3.97 -1.01
C LEU A 56 20.81 -5.21 -1.07
N ARG A 57 20.58 -5.82 0.09
CA ARG A 57 19.53 -6.83 0.22
C ARG A 57 18.19 -6.11 0.08
N GLY A 58 17.50 -6.34 -1.03
CA GLY A 58 16.32 -5.58 -1.39
C GLY A 58 15.31 -6.36 -2.18
N ALA A 59 14.25 -5.67 -2.60
CA ALA A 59 13.26 -6.20 -3.51
C ALA A 59 12.60 -5.09 -4.33
N VAL A 60 12.13 -5.47 -5.51
CA VAL A 60 11.24 -4.66 -6.35
C VAL A 60 9.82 -5.20 -6.21
N TYR A 61 8.88 -4.33 -5.90
CA TYR A 61 7.45 -4.57 -5.74
C TYR A 61 6.72 -3.91 -6.90
N ILE A 62 5.80 -4.64 -7.53
CA ILE A 62 5.11 -4.20 -8.73
C ILE A 62 3.61 -4.46 -8.54
N GLN A 63 2.81 -3.41 -8.67
CA GLN A 63 1.37 -3.47 -8.37
C GLN A 63 0.60 -2.31 -9.00
N PRO A 64 -0.69 -2.48 -9.30
CA PRO A 64 -1.54 -1.35 -9.61
C PRO A 64 -1.76 -0.48 -8.36
N PRO A 65 -1.72 0.86 -8.48
CA PRO A 65 -1.99 1.74 -7.35
C PRO A 65 -3.49 1.79 -7.00
N PRO A 66 -3.87 2.08 -5.73
CA PRO A 66 -5.27 2.00 -5.29
C PRO A 66 -6.26 2.97 -5.92
N LEU A 67 -5.86 4.23 -6.15
CA LEU A 67 -6.77 5.33 -6.54
C LEU A 67 -6.52 5.90 -7.94
N ARG A 68 -5.57 5.33 -8.69
CA ARG A 68 -5.20 5.84 -10.02
C ARG A 68 -4.95 4.69 -10.99
N PRO A 69 -5.27 4.84 -12.28
CA PRO A 69 -4.92 3.83 -13.26
C PRO A 69 -3.41 3.83 -13.49
N GLY A 70 -2.82 2.65 -13.72
CA GLY A 70 -1.39 2.55 -13.97
C GLY A 70 -0.72 1.41 -13.21
N LEU A 71 0.60 1.56 -13.06
CA LEU A 71 1.45 0.62 -12.37
C LEU A 71 2.45 1.38 -11.49
N ASP A 72 2.52 1.00 -10.22
CA ASP A 72 3.57 1.43 -9.30
C ASP A 72 4.66 0.35 -9.27
N ILE A 73 5.91 0.78 -9.46
CA ILE A 73 7.12 -0.04 -9.36
C ILE A 73 7.96 0.54 -8.23
N VAL A 74 8.04 -0.18 -7.13
CA VAL A 74 8.67 0.28 -5.89
C VAL A 74 9.86 -0.58 -5.54
N ALA A 75 11.05 0.01 -5.45
CA ALA A 75 12.24 -0.67 -5.00
C ALA A 75 12.57 -0.27 -3.57
N VAL A 76 12.85 -1.26 -2.73
CA VAL A 76 13.33 -1.05 -1.36
C VAL A 76 14.61 -1.87 -1.20
N GLY A 77 15.69 -1.20 -0.81
CA GLY A 77 16.96 -1.80 -0.46
C GLY A 77 17.34 -1.41 0.96
N ALA A 78 17.59 -2.40 1.82
CA ALA A 78 18.18 -2.15 3.13
C ALA A 78 19.71 -1.99 2.97
N GLY A 79 20.25 -0.89 3.51
CA GLY A 79 21.69 -0.80 3.74
C GLY A 79 22.12 -1.80 4.81
N PRO A 80 23.43 -2.11 4.96
CA PRO A 80 23.91 -2.80 6.15
C PRO A 80 23.55 -1.93 7.36
N ALA A 81 22.54 -2.35 8.14
CA ALA A 81 22.15 -1.62 9.32
C ALA A 81 23.26 -1.76 10.38
N PRO A 82 23.76 -0.67 10.98
CA PRO A 82 24.57 -0.80 12.18
C PRO A 82 23.71 -1.45 13.28
N GLU A 83 24.27 -2.44 13.97
CA GLU A 83 23.56 -3.20 15.00
C GLU A 83 22.86 -2.27 16.01
N GLY A 84 21.61 -2.60 16.36
CA GLY A 84 20.86 -1.94 17.43
C GLY A 84 20.21 -0.60 17.09
N SER A 85 20.10 -0.24 15.81
CA SER A 85 19.71 1.12 15.43
C SER A 85 18.46 1.16 14.52
N ALA A 86 17.57 2.12 14.73
CA ALA A 86 16.24 2.11 14.11
C ALA A 86 16.25 2.54 12.62
N PRO A 87 15.48 1.89 11.72
CA PRO A 87 15.63 1.95 10.25
C PRO A 87 15.51 3.32 9.56
N TRP A 88 14.96 4.39 10.17
CA TRP A 88 14.72 5.63 9.40
C TRP A 88 14.65 6.97 10.21
N PRO A 89 15.73 7.76 10.35
CA PRO A 89 15.73 8.99 11.12
C PRO A 89 14.77 10.08 10.57
N SER A 90 14.26 10.91 11.47
CA SER A 90 13.51 12.13 11.15
C SER A 90 14.39 13.16 10.43
N GLY A 91 13.85 13.84 9.41
CA GLY A 91 14.41 15.11 8.93
C GLY A 91 15.76 15.06 8.24
N ALA A 92 16.27 13.88 7.85
CA ALA A 92 17.48 13.82 7.02
C ALA A 92 17.21 14.53 5.68
N ALA A 93 18.02 15.56 5.39
CA ALA A 93 17.99 16.22 4.09
C ALA A 93 18.20 15.16 2.99
N PRO A 94 17.46 15.22 1.87
CA PRO A 94 17.73 14.36 0.74
C PRO A 94 19.19 14.55 0.35
N SER A 95 20.01 13.50 0.50
CA SER A 95 21.38 13.55 -0.02
C SER A 95 21.31 13.45 -1.54
N GLU A 96 21.87 14.43 -2.25
CA GLU A 96 22.15 14.37 -3.70
C GLU A 96 23.33 13.43 -4.00
N GLU A 97 23.38 12.28 -3.31
CA GLU A 97 24.43 11.29 -3.46
C GLU A 97 24.35 10.57 -4.82
N PRO A 98 25.41 9.84 -5.23
CA PRO A 98 25.55 9.17 -6.53
C PRO A 98 24.41 8.21 -6.97
N LEU A 99 23.40 7.97 -6.12
CA LEU A 99 22.14 7.30 -6.47
C LEU A 99 21.35 8.03 -7.56
N ALA A 100 21.51 9.35 -7.68
CA ALA A 100 20.70 10.17 -8.57
C ALA A 100 21.03 9.99 -10.06
N CYS A 101 22.24 9.59 -10.43
CA CYS A 101 22.61 9.37 -11.84
C CYS A 101 22.04 8.07 -12.40
N ASP A 102 22.13 6.96 -11.67
CA ASP A 102 21.61 5.65 -12.10
C ASP A 102 20.08 5.60 -12.14
N LEU A 103 19.43 6.39 -11.28
CA LEU A 103 17.97 6.50 -11.21
C LEU A 103 17.40 7.62 -12.12
N ARG A 104 18.25 8.36 -12.83
CA ARG A 104 17.81 9.41 -13.76
C ARG A 104 16.95 8.83 -14.89
N SER A 105 17.37 7.70 -15.45
CA SER A 105 16.61 6.97 -16.46
C SER A 105 15.20 6.62 -15.98
N VAL A 106 15.07 6.13 -14.74
CA VAL A 106 13.77 5.83 -14.11
C VAL A 106 12.93 7.10 -13.95
N ARG A 107 13.53 8.20 -13.50
CA ARG A 107 12.84 9.49 -13.35
C ARG A 107 12.31 10.02 -14.68
N ASP A 108 13.07 9.85 -15.75
CA ASP A 108 12.70 10.32 -17.09
C ASP A 108 11.55 9.48 -17.67
N LEU A 109 11.63 8.15 -17.48
CA LEU A 109 10.61 7.19 -17.92
C LEU A 109 9.33 7.23 -17.08
N ALA A 110 9.41 7.58 -15.80
CA ALA A 110 8.25 7.61 -14.90
C ALA A 110 7.38 8.86 -15.08
N ASP A 111 6.07 8.73 -14.87
CA ASP A 111 5.17 9.87 -14.81
C ASP A 111 5.26 10.57 -13.45
N HIS A 112 5.39 9.78 -12.39
CA HIS A 112 5.75 10.27 -11.05
C HIS A 112 6.88 9.43 -10.48
N PHE A 113 7.89 10.10 -9.90
CA PHE A 113 9.03 9.45 -9.28
C PHE A 113 9.25 10.00 -7.87
N LEU A 114 9.30 9.09 -6.90
CA LEU A 114 9.60 9.38 -5.51
C LEU A 114 10.88 8.66 -5.14
N LEU A 115 11.81 9.37 -4.51
CA LEU A 115 13.05 8.79 -4.00
C LEU A 115 13.25 9.22 -2.55
N ARG A 116 13.54 8.25 -1.70
CA ARG A 116 13.91 8.43 -0.31
C ARG A 116 15.12 7.56 -0.05
N SER A 117 16.24 8.18 0.31
CA SER A 117 17.46 7.47 0.65
C SER A 117 18.01 8.04 1.94
N VAL A 118 18.40 7.15 2.85
CA VAL A 118 19.10 7.52 4.07
C VAL A 118 20.41 6.74 4.13
N PRO A 119 21.56 7.43 4.20
CA PRO A 119 22.87 6.80 4.35
C PRO A 119 22.89 5.81 5.53
N GLY A 120 23.44 4.61 5.29
CA GLY A 120 23.56 3.55 6.30
C GLY A 120 22.25 2.85 6.70
N ARG A 121 21.13 3.17 6.06
CA ARG A 121 19.80 2.62 6.39
C ARG A 121 19.12 1.94 5.24
N GLY A 122 19.12 2.59 4.08
CA GLY A 122 18.50 2.05 2.89
C GLY A 122 17.95 3.12 1.97
N THR A 123 17.39 2.62 0.88
CA THR A 123 16.84 3.42 -0.20
C THR A 123 15.48 2.84 -0.58
N ALA A 124 14.48 3.71 -0.70
CA ALA A 124 13.16 3.40 -1.21
C ALA A 124 12.85 4.33 -2.39
N ALA A 125 12.49 3.77 -3.54
CA ALA A 125 12.15 4.52 -4.73
C ALA A 125 10.84 3.99 -5.32
N CYS A 126 9.96 4.88 -5.77
CA CYS A 126 8.71 4.52 -6.44
C CYS A 126 8.64 5.23 -7.79
N ALA A 127 8.45 4.45 -8.85
CA ALA A 127 8.14 4.91 -10.19
C ALA A 127 6.68 4.56 -10.52
N HIS A 128 5.87 5.56 -10.80
CA HIS A 128 4.51 5.39 -11.27
C HIS A 128 4.44 5.60 -12.78
N LEU A 129 3.78 4.68 -13.46
CA LEU A 129 3.45 4.76 -14.87
C LEU A 129 1.93 4.78 -15.05
N SER A 130 1.44 5.81 -15.72
CA SER A 130 0.02 6.03 -15.99
C SER A 130 -0.29 5.75 -17.47
N PRO A 131 -1.51 5.26 -17.78
CA PRO A 131 -1.91 5.03 -19.17
C PRO A 131 -2.09 6.32 -19.98
N HIS A 132 -2.26 7.45 -19.30
CA HIS A 132 -2.43 8.75 -19.91
C HIS A 132 -1.06 9.42 -19.91
N ALA A 133 -0.42 9.50 -21.09
CA ALA A 133 0.89 10.13 -21.23
C ALA A 133 0.94 11.50 -20.53
N LYS A 134 2.14 11.94 -20.10
CA LYS A 134 2.44 13.33 -19.74
C LYS A 134 1.96 14.26 -20.88
N ARG A 135 0.69 14.66 -20.89
CA ARG A 135 0.25 15.85 -21.61
C ARG A 135 0.85 17.00 -20.85
N ALA A 136 2.01 17.46 -21.31
CA ALA A 136 2.57 18.72 -20.87
C ALA A 136 1.51 19.81 -21.12
N GLY A 137 0.96 20.38 -20.05
CA GLY A 137 0.23 21.64 -20.12
C GLY A 137 -1.30 21.63 -20.07
N GLU A 138 -2.00 20.49 -19.97
CA GLU A 138 -3.46 20.50 -19.79
C GLU A 138 -3.85 20.11 -18.35
N PRO A 139 -4.29 21.05 -17.49
CA PRO A 139 -5.06 20.67 -16.31
C PRO A 139 -6.34 19.99 -16.79
N PRO A 140 -6.79 18.89 -16.16
CA PRO A 140 -8.08 18.28 -16.49
C PRO A 140 -9.17 19.36 -16.40
N ALA A 141 -9.93 19.52 -17.48
CA ALA A 141 -11.07 20.43 -17.51
C ALA A 141 -12.11 19.94 -16.49
N GLY A 142 -12.34 20.75 -15.46
CA GLY A 142 -13.25 20.42 -14.35
C GLY A 142 -12.50 20.19 -13.04
N ARG A 143 -12.52 21.20 -12.18
CA ARG A 143 -11.85 21.27 -10.87
C ARG A 143 -12.38 20.20 -9.89
N ALA A 144 -11.93 18.96 -10.03
CA ALA A 144 -11.90 18.02 -8.91
C ALA A 144 -10.58 18.23 -8.14
N ALA A 145 -10.61 18.18 -6.81
CA ALA A 145 -9.39 18.14 -6.02
C ALA A 145 -8.53 16.95 -6.47
N PRO A 146 -7.18 17.06 -6.48
CA PRO A 146 -6.33 15.93 -6.81
C PRO A 146 -6.69 14.76 -5.88
N PRO A 147 -6.74 13.51 -6.38
CA PRO A 147 -7.07 12.37 -5.54
C PRO A 147 -6.04 12.23 -4.41
N PRO A 148 -6.42 11.63 -3.27
CA PRO A 148 -5.48 11.33 -2.20
C PRO A 148 -4.32 10.49 -2.71
N ASP A 149 -3.14 10.67 -2.12
CA ASP A 149 -2.02 9.77 -2.39
C ASP A 149 -2.30 8.43 -1.71
N ALA A 150 -2.17 7.32 -2.43
CA ALA A 150 -2.48 6.00 -1.89
C ALA A 150 -1.45 4.96 -2.32
N GLY A 151 -1.15 4.04 -1.40
CA GLY A 151 -0.25 2.92 -1.62
C GLY A 151 -0.83 1.66 -1.01
N SER A 152 -0.56 0.52 -1.62
CA SER A 152 -0.96 -0.78 -1.08
C SER A 152 0.16 -1.80 -1.22
N VAL A 153 0.07 -2.90 -0.49
CA VAL A 153 0.76 -4.16 -0.73
C VAL A 153 -0.22 -5.28 -0.43
N LEU A 154 -0.24 -6.31 -1.27
CA LEU A 154 -1.01 -7.54 -1.08
C LEU A 154 -0.16 -8.72 -1.52
N LEU A 155 0.39 -9.47 -0.57
CA LEU A 155 1.29 -10.60 -0.84
C LEU A 155 0.70 -11.86 -0.22
N PRO A 156 0.64 -12.98 -0.99
CA PRO A 156 0.29 -14.25 -0.41
C PRO A 156 1.38 -14.74 0.53
N ALA A 157 1.02 -15.62 1.46
CA ALA A 157 1.97 -16.42 2.22
C ALA A 157 2.96 -17.14 1.29
N GLU A 158 4.20 -17.35 1.74
CA GLU A 158 5.25 -17.97 0.94
C GLU A 158 4.86 -19.39 0.53
N GLY A 159 4.82 -19.64 -0.79
CA GLY A 159 4.39 -20.90 -1.39
C GLY A 159 2.93 -20.92 -1.85
N GLU A 160 2.13 -19.93 -1.48
CA GLU A 160 0.73 -19.81 -1.91
C GLU A 160 0.59 -18.96 -3.18
N THR A 161 -0.40 -19.29 -4.01
CA THR A 161 -0.74 -18.52 -5.22
C THR A 161 -1.95 -17.62 -5.04
N SER A 162 -2.65 -17.74 -3.91
CA SER A 162 -3.84 -16.98 -3.56
C SER A 162 -3.63 -16.38 -2.18
N CYS A 163 -3.97 -15.10 -2.03
CA CYS A 163 -3.84 -14.39 -0.76
C CYS A 163 -5.16 -14.46 0.00
N GLY A 164 -5.13 -14.88 1.26
CA GLY A 164 -6.25 -14.86 2.19
C GLY A 164 -6.71 -13.46 2.59
N ASP A 165 -5.89 -12.44 2.33
CA ASP A 165 -6.25 -11.05 2.54
C ASP A 165 -6.88 -10.40 1.28
N ALA A 166 -7.61 -9.32 1.51
CA ALA A 166 -8.01 -8.39 0.47
C ALA A 166 -8.14 -6.97 1.02
N TRP A 167 -8.08 -5.99 0.12
CA TRP A 167 -8.37 -4.60 0.45
C TRP A 167 -9.24 -3.94 -0.62
N ALA A 168 -9.92 -2.88 -0.23
CA ALA A 168 -10.66 -2.00 -1.12
C ALA A 168 -10.59 -0.56 -0.65
N LEU A 169 -10.72 0.37 -1.60
CA LEU A 169 -10.67 1.80 -1.34
C LEU A 169 -11.64 2.49 -2.27
N GLU A 170 -12.58 3.23 -1.70
CA GLU A 170 -13.64 3.93 -2.45
C GLU A 170 -13.66 5.40 -2.05
N THR A 171 -13.85 6.27 -3.04
CA THR A 171 -14.00 7.71 -2.85
C THR A 171 -15.43 8.12 -3.20
N SER A 172 -16.03 8.99 -2.41
CA SER A 172 -17.34 9.55 -2.71
C SER A 172 -17.33 10.35 -4.02
N ALA A 173 -18.49 10.52 -4.63
CA ALA A 173 -18.62 11.21 -5.92
C ALA A 173 -18.11 12.67 -5.89
N ASP A 174 -18.18 13.32 -4.73
CA ASP A 174 -17.67 14.68 -4.50
C ASP A 174 -16.18 14.73 -4.13
N GLY A 175 -15.51 13.58 -4.01
CA GLY A 175 -14.09 13.47 -3.66
C GLY A 175 -13.78 13.74 -2.18
N GLY A 176 -14.77 14.14 -1.37
CA GLY A 176 -14.56 14.59 0.01
C GLY A 176 -14.42 13.45 1.04
N THR A 177 -14.93 12.27 0.72
CA THR A 177 -14.90 11.11 1.63
C THR A 177 -14.14 9.97 1.00
N VAL A 178 -13.23 9.37 1.76
CA VAL A 178 -12.48 8.17 1.36
C VAL A 178 -12.74 7.07 2.38
N THR A 179 -13.20 5.91 1.94
CA THR A 179 -13.45 4.75 2.80
C THR A 179 -12.55 3.61 2.36
N ALA A 180 -11.75 3.11 3.29
CA ALA A 180 -10.84 2.00 3.13
C ALA A 180 -11.37 0.76 3.86
N LEU A 181 -11.14 -0.41 3.26
CA LEU A 181 -11.37 -1.73 3.84
C LEU A 181 -10.12 -2.57 3.73
N VAL A 182 -9.78 -3.28 4.80
CA VAL A 182 -8.89 -4.45 4.79
C VAL A 182 -9.65 -5.62 5.39
N ALA A 183 -9.59 -6.76 4.74
CA ALA A 183 -10.16 -8.02 5.18
C ALA A 183 -9.07 -9.10 5.19
N ASP A 184 -9.03 -9.89 6.24
CA ASP A 184 -8.13 -11.04 6.44
C ASP A 184 -9.02 -12.27 6.65
N GLY A 185 -9.11 -13.11 5.62
CA GLY A 185 -9.92 -14.32 5.61
C GLY A 185 -9.30 -15.39 6.51
N LEU A 186 -10.11 -16.14 7.27
CA LEU A 186 -9.56 -17.09 8.23
C LEU A 186 -8.71 -18.22 7.59
N GLY A 187 -7.43 -18.25 7.97
CA GLY A 187 -6.42 -19.18 7.46
C GLY A 187 -5.77 -18.66 6.17
N HIS A 188 -5.21 -19.55 5.36
CA HIS A 188 -4.61 -19.18 4.07
C HIS A 188 -5.25 -19.97 2.91
N GLY A 189 -4.88 -19.56 1.70
CA GLY A 189 -5.25 -20.24 0.46
C GLY A 189 -6.65 -19.88 -0.07
N PRO A 190 -7.18 -20.65 -1.04
CA PRO A 190 -8.34 -20.24 -1.84
C PRO A 190 -9.63 -19.95 -1.04
N ALA A 191 -9.86 -20.66 0.07
CA ALA A 191 -11.06 -20.47 0.88
C ALA A 191 -11.00 -19.21 1.77
N ALA A 192 -9.81 -18.81 2.21
CA ALA A 192 -9.60 -17.53 2.88
C ALA A 192 -9.76 -16.38 1.87
N ALA A 193 -9.15 -16.54 0.68
CA ALA A 193 -9.28 -15.59 -0.42
C ALA A 193 -10.74 -15.36 -0.83
N GLU A 194 -11.56 -16.42 -0.92
CA GLU A 194 -13.00 -16.31 -1.20
C GLU A 194 -13.71 -15.43 -0.16
N ALA A 195 -13.41 -15.61 1.13
CA ALA A 195 -14.02 -14.81 2.19
C ALA A 195 -13.62 -13.33 2.07
N ALA A 196 -12.32 -13.04 1.87
CA ALA A 196 -11.83 -11.67 1.75
C ALA A 196 -12.36 -10.97 0.48
N ASP A 197 -12.41 -11.67 -0.67
CA ASP A 197 -12.99 -11.15 -1.90
C ASP A 197 -14.49 -10.86 -1.76
N ARG A 198 -15.25 -11.74 -1.08
CA ARG A 198 -16.67 -11.50 -0.80
C ARG A 198 -16.90 -10.29 0.10
N ALA A 199 -16.00 -10.03 1.05
CA ALA A 199 -16.04 -8.83 1.87
C ALA A 199 -15.84 -7.57 1.02
N VAL A 200 -14.86 -7.58 0.11
CA VAL A 200 -14.61 -6.50 -0.85
C VAL A 200 -15.83 -6.26 -1.74
N CYS A 201 -16.45 -7.32 -2.27
CA CYS A 201 -17.67 -7.20 -3.10
C CYS A 201 -18.83 -6.56 -2.33
N ALA A 202 -19.09 -7.00 -1.10
CA ALA A 202 -20.15 -6.43 -0.25
C ALA A 202 -19.88 -4.96 0.10
N PHE A 203 -18.62 -4.62 0.36
CA PHE A 203 -18.19 -3.25 0.61
C PHE A 203 -18.44 -2.31 -0.57
N ARG A 204 -18.03 -2.73 -1.77
CA ARG A 204 -18.20 -1.95 -3.01
C ARG A 204 -19.66 -1.72 -3.40
N GLY A 205 -20.57 -2.59 -2.97
CA GLY A 205 -22.00 -2.42 -3.22
C GLY A 205 -22.59 -1.19 -2.50
N SER A 206 -22.03 -0.79 -1.35
CA SER A 206 -22.60 0.23 -0.49
C SER A 206 -21.56 1.05 0.32
N PRO A 207 -20.52 1.64 -0.31
CA PRO A 207 -19.41 2.26 0.40
C PRO A 207 -19.80 3.48 1.24
N GLY A 208 -20.94 4.12 0.95
CA GLY A 208 -21.46 5.29 1.65
C GLY A 208 -22.25 4.99 2.94
N LEU A 209 -22.50 3.73 3.27
CA LEU A 209 -23.23 3.39 4.51
C LEU A 209 -22.44 3.79 5.77
N PRO A 210 -23.11 4.08 6.90
CA PRO A 210 -22.45 4.15 8.20
C PRO A 210 -21.60 2.90 8.46
N LEU A 211 -20.37 3.05 8.97
CA LEU A 211 -19.43 1.93 9.11
C LEU A 211 -20.01 0.71 9.85
N PRO A 212 -20.79 0.84 10.93
CA PRO A 212 -21.40 -0.31 11.58
C PRO A 212 -22.41 -1.06 10.70
N GLN A 213 -23.13 -0.35 9.83
CA GLN A 213 -24.06 -0.96 8.87
C GLN A 213 -23.30 -1.65 7.73
N LEU A 214 -22.18 -1.07 7.31
CA LEU A 214 -21.31 -1.65 6.30
C LEU A 214 -20.69 -2.96 6.81
N ILE A 215 -20.19 -3.00 8.05
CA ILE A 215 -19.75 -4.25 8.71
C ILE A 215 -20.88 -5.29 8.79
N ARG A 216 -22.12 -4.89 9.11
CA ARG A 216 -23.27 -5.82 9.11
C ARG A 216 -23.58 -6.38 7.73
N THR A 217 -23.44 -5.56 6.68
CA THR A 217 -23.62 -5.99 5.29
C THR A 217 -22.56 -7.03 4.92
N ILE A 218 -21.30 -6.77 5.26
CA ILE A 218 -20.19 -7.71 5.07
C ILE A 218 -20.42 -8.99 5.89
N HIS A 219 -20.83 -8.89 7.15
CA HIS A 219 -21.15 -10.04 8.00
C HIS A 219 -22.17 -10.97 7.34
N THR A 220 -23.27 -10.43 6.83
CA THR A 220 -24.28 -11.23 6.11
C THR A 220 -23.69 -11.88 4.87
N ALA A 221 -22.89 -11.14 4.10
CA ALA A 221 -22.24 -11.66 2.89
C ALA A 221 -21.23 -12.78 3.18
N LEU A 222 -20.63 -12.82 4.38
CA LEU A 222 -19.63 -13.83 4.76
C LEU A 222 -20.18 -15.07 5.46
N ARG A 223 -21.49 -15.15 5.77
CA ARG A 223 -22.09 -16.27 6.53
C ARG A 223 -21.89 -17.68 5.96
N SER A 224 -21.63 -17.78 4.66
CA SER A 224 -21.37 -19.05 3.96
C SER A 224 -19.90 -19.26 3.62
N THR A 225 -19.00 -18.47 4.22
CA THR A 225 -17.55 -18.55 4.01
C THR A 225 -16.85 -19.00 5.29
N ARG A 226 -15.52 -19.05 5.29
CA ARG A 226 -14.75 -19.20 6.53
C ARG A 226 -14.90 -18.01 7.49
N GLY A 227 -15.37 -16.87 7.01
CA GLY A 227 -15.36 -15.62 7.75
C GLY A 227 -14.01 -14.92 7.66
N ALA A 228 -13.97 -13.68 8.15
CA ALA A 228 -12.78 -12.83 8.07
C ALA A 228 -12.71 -11.89 9.28
N ALA A 229 -11.50 -11.44 9.60
CA ALA A 229 -11.31 -10.19 10.30
C ALA A 229 -11.45 -9.03 9.30
N VAL A 230 -12.13 -7.96 9.70
CA VAL A 230 -12.43 -6.83 8.81
C VAL A 230 -12.20 -5.53 9.57
N GLY A 231 -11.42 -4.65 8.96
CA GLY A 231 -11.29 -3.26 9.38
C GLY A 231 -11.87 -2.32 8.34
N LEU A 232 -12.52 -1.25 8.81
CA LEU A 232 -12.95 -0.11 8.03
C LEU A 232 -12.34 1.16 8.61
N LEU A 233 -11.84 2.03 7.73
CA LEU A 233 -11.31 3.34 8.09
C LEU A 233 -11.78 4.36 7.06
N ARG A 234 -12.34 5.48 7.51
CA ARG A 234 -12.91 6.50 6.64
C ARG A 234 -12.42 7.87 7.03
N ARG A 235 -11.93 8.66 6.06
CA ARG A 235 -11.82 10.11 6.20
C ARG A 235 -13.06 10.76 5.62
N THR A 236 -13.76 11.57 6.40
CA THR A 236 -14.95 12.31 6.00
C THR A 236 -14.57 13.68 5.43
N ALA A 237 -15.53 14.33 4.77
CA ALA A 237 -15.32 15.64 4.14
C ALA A 237 -15.00 16.78 5.12
N ASP A 238 -15.31 16.60 6.41
CA ASP A 238 -14.97 17.53 7.50
C ASP A 238 -13.68 17.13 8.24
N ASP A 239 -12.80 16.36 7.58
CA ASP A 239 -11.51 15.91 8.10
C ASP A 239 -11.59 15.11 9.41
N ALA A 240 -12.71 14.43 9.66
CA ALA A 240 -12.80 13.44 10.72
C ALA A 240 -12.41 12.05 10.21
N VAL A 241 -11.88 11.24 11.12
CA VAL A 241 -11.57 9.84 10.87
C VAL A 241 -12.55 8.96 11.63
N GLU A 242 -13.29 8.15 10.88
CA GLU A 242 -14.18 7.12 11.41
C GLU A 242 -13.51 5.74 11.29
N HIS A 243 -13.67 4.90 12.30
CA HIS A 243 -13.12 3.56 12.32
C HIS A 243 -14.14 2.56 12.88
N CYS A 244 -14.22 1.38 12.27
CA CYS A 244 -14.98 0.24 12.78
C CYS A 244 -14.25 -1.04 12.38
N ALA A 245 -13.96 -1.93 13.32
CA ALA A 245 -13.25 -3.17 13.01
C ALA A 245 -13.65 -4.31 13.93
N VAL A 246 -13.60 -5.52 13.39
CA VAL A 246 -13.80 -6.79 14.10
C VAL A 246 -12.65 -7.72 13.73
N GLY A 247 -11.96 -8.27 14.73
CA GLY A 247 -10.84 -9.19 14.57
C GLY A 247 -9.47 -8.57 14.80
N ASN A 248 -8.48 -8.98 14.01
CA ASN A 248 -7.05 -8.67 14.16
C ASN A 248 -6.54 -7.57 13.20
N VAL A 249 -7.32 -7.13 12.20
CA VAL A 249 -6.94 -6.02 11.30
C VAL A 249 -6.63 -4.77 12.14
N ARG A 250 -5.48 -4.15 11.83
CA ARG A 250 -4.99 -2.97 12.55
C ARG A 250 -5.17 -1.72 11.71
N ALA A 251 -5.50 -0.62 12.39
CA ALA A 251 -5.66 0.69 11.77
C ALA A 251 -5.05 1.79 12.66
N CYS A 252 -4.47 2.80 12.03
CA CYS A 252 -3.92 3.97 12.72
C CYS A 252 -3.85 5.20 11.81
N VAL A 253 -3.73 6.37 12.44
CA VAL A 253 -3.37 7.63 11.78
C VAL A 253 -1.89 7.90 12.02
N VAL A 254 -1.15 8.10 10.95
CA VAL A 254 0.30 8.33 10.94
C VAL A 254 0.57 9.79 10.58
N GLY A 255 1.24 10.52 11.48
CA GLY A 255 1.75 11.88 11.25
C GLY A 255 3.16 11.88 10.67
N HIS A 256 3.73 13.06 10.46
CA HIS A 256 5.12 13.16 10.01
C HIS A 256 6.14 12.73 11.09
N ASP A 257 5.73 12.76 12.36
CA ASP A 257 6.54 12.56 13.57
C ASP A 257 6.29 11.22 14.27
N GLY A 258 5.33 10.42 13.79
CA GLY A 258 5.04 9.12 14.38
C GLY A 258 3.57 8.71 14.20
N VAL A 259 3.18 7.68 14.95
CA VAL A 259 1.76 7.27 15.02
C VAL A 259 1.01 8.20 15.96
N ARG A 260 0.03 8.94 15.42
CA ARG A 260 -0.82 9.89 16.18
C ARG A 260 -1.93 9.19 16.92
N HIS A 261 -2.58 8.23 16.28
CA HIS A 261 -3.71 7.51 16.86
C HIS A 261 -3.74 6.05 16.39
N ARG A 262 -4.07 5.13 17.30
CA ARG A 262 -4.29 3.72 17.00
C ARG A 262 -5.73 3.35 17.31
N PHE A 263 -6.36 2.67 16.38
CA PHE A 263 -7.70 2.18 16.58
C PHE A 263 -7.69 0.75 17.10
N GLY A 264 -8.56 0.47 18.07
CA GLY A 264 -8.82 -0.89 18.54
C GLY A 264 -9.89 -1.58 17.68
N ALA A 265 -9.86 -2.91 17.65
CA ALA A 265 -10.86 -3.74 16.99
C ALA A 265 -11.62 -4.58 18.04
N GLN A 266 -12.90 -4.83 17.81
CA GLN A 266 -13.69 -5.73 18.67
C GLN A 266 -13.28 -7.18 18.40
N PRO A 267 -13.14 -8.05 19.43
CA PRO A 267 -12.86 -9.46 19.20
C PRO A 267 -14.05 -10.14 18.52
N GLY A 268 -13.78 -10.96 17.52
CA GLY A 268 -14.79 -11.73 16.79
C GLY A 268 -14.40 -11.99 15.34
N VAL A 269 -15.27 -12.70 14.62
CA VAL A 269 -15.11 -13.05 13.21
C VAL A 269 -16.34 -12.60 12.44
N VAL A 270 -16.13 -11.78 11.41
CA VAL A 270 -17.19 -11.33 10.50
C VAL A 270 -17.62 -12.52 9.64
N GLY A 271 -18.93 -12.76 9.53
CA GLY A 271 -19.49 -13.99 8.96
C GLY A 271 -19.79 -15.09 9.97
N TRP A 272 -19.29 -15.00 11.22
CA TRP A 272 -19.51 -16.02 12.25
C TRP A 272 -19.99 -15.45 13.58
N ASN A 273 -19.09 -15.10 14.50
CA ASN A 273 -19.39 -14.67 15.88
C ASN A 273 -19.11 -13.17 16.11
N MET A 274 -19.56 -12.33 15.19
CA MET A 274 -19.36 -10.88 15.25
C MET A 274 -20.21 -10.22 16.36
N PRO A 275 -19.63 -9.40 17.26
CA PRO A 275 -20.39 -8.59 18.21
C PRO A 275 -21.15 -7.45 17.50
N PRO A 276 -22.07 -6.74 18.17
CA PRO A 276 -22.64 -5.51 17.64
C PRO A 276 -21.52 -4.51 17.27
N PRO A 277 -21.40 -4.10 16.00
CA PRO A 277 -20.28 -3.29 15.55
C PRO A 277 -20.38 -1.87 16.10
N THR A 278 -19.27 -1.38 16.64
CA THR A 278 -19.15 -0.03 17.19
C THR A 278 -18.19 0.78 16.32
N ALA A 279 -18.60 2.00 15.95
CA ALA A 279 -17.72 2.94 15.26
C ALA A 279 -17.16 3.98 16.22
N HIS A 280 -15.92 4.37 15.99
CA HIS A 280 -15.25 5.48 16.66
C HIS A 280 -15.05 6.60 15.66
N ARG A 281 -15.15 7.85 16.11
CA ARG A 281 -14.93 9.04 15.28
C ARG A 281 -14.03 10.01 16.02
N LEU A 282 -13.01 10.53 15.35
CA LEU A 282 -12.04 11.46 15.90
C LEU A 282 -11.76 12.58 14.90
N PRO A 283 -11.46 13.80 15.36
CA PRO A 283 -10.97 14.85 14.48
C PRO A 283 -9.55 14.52 13.98
N ASP A 284 -9.25 14.82 12.72
CA ASP A 284 -7.91 14.68 12.11
C ASP A 284 -7.50 15.99 11.41
N ALA A 285 -7.50 17.08 12.19
CA ALA A 285 -7.23 18.43 11.71
C ALA A 285 -5.87 18.59 10.99
N ASP A 286 -4.90 17.74 11.33
CA ASP A 286 -3.54 17.80 10.80
C ASP A 286 -3.31 16.87 9.59
N GLY A 287 -4.37 16.27 9.03
CA GLY A 287 -4.36 15.54 7.76
C GLY A 287 -3.33 14.41 7.68
N GLY A 288 -3.36 13.45 8.61
CA GLY A 288 -2.41 12.34 8.65
C GLY A 288 -2.48 11.38 7.45
N THR A 289 -1.62 10.38 7.42
CA THR A 289 -1.78 9.20 6.55
C THR A 289 -2.57 8.15 7.29
N LEU A 290 -3.72 7.75 6.74
CA LEU A 290 -4.46 6.59 7.19
C LEU A 290 -3.67 5.35 6.83
N LEU A 291 -3.46 4.44 7.78
CA LEU A 291 -2.73 3.20 7.56
C LEU A 291 -3.52 2.04 8.14
N MET A 292 -3.70 1.00 7.33
CA MET A 292 -4.33 -0.26 7.71
C MET A 292 -3.44 -1.44 7.31
N HIS A 293 -3.43 -2.49 8.10
CA HIS A 293 -2.71 -3.72 7.74
C HIS A 293 -3.33 -4.96 8.40
N SER A 294 -3.15 -6.13 7.78
CA SER A 294 -3.43 -7.45 8.38
C SER A 294 -2.37 -7.78 9.43
N ASP A 295 -2.56 -8.86 10.21
CA ASP A 295 -1.60 -9.29 11.23
C ASP A 295 -0.34 -9.97 10.65
N GLY A 296 -0.34 -10.27 9.34
CA GLY A 296 0.88 -10.60 8.59
C GLY A 296 1.94 -9.50 8.63
N VAL A 297 1.60 -8.27 9.01
CA VAL A 297 2.57 -7.24 9.41
C VAL A 297 2.83 -7.32 10.92
N GLN A 298 4.03 -7.78 11.27
CA GLN A 298 4.49 -7.91 12.65
C GLN A 298 4.62 -6.55 13.33
N GLY A 299 4.39 -6.54 14.65
CA GLY A 299 4.50 -5.33 15.47
C GLY A 299 5.92 -4.72 15.55
N GLY A 300 6.05 -3.63 16.30
CA GLY A 300 7.34 -2.97 16.55
C GLY A 300 7.72 -1.90 15.51
N TRP A 301 7.06 -1.88 14.33
CA TRP A 301 7.26 -0.82 13.33
C TRP A 301 6.80 0.55 13.81
N ALA A 302 5.99 0.59 14.85
CA ALA A 302 5.25 1.77 15.23
C ALA A 302 5.94 2.58 16.34
N GLY A 303 7.07 2.08 16.86
CA GLY A 303 8.08 2.84 17.60
C GLY A 303 9.25 3.25 16.70
N LEU A 304 9.10 3.11 15.38
CA LEU A 304 10.13 3.49 14.43
C LEU A 304 10.24 5.01 14.28
N PRO A 305 11.45 5.49 13.97
CA PRO A 305 11.74 6.91 13.88
C PRO A 305 10.91 7.63 12.80
N PRO A 306 10.72 8.95 12.95
CA PRO A 306 9.77 9.73 12.16
C PRO A 306 9.90 9.65 10.64
N GLY A 307 11.07 9.32 10.10
CA GLY A 307 11.20 9.36 8.65
C GLY A 307 10.57 8.15 7.94
N LEU A 308 10.21 7.07 8.65
CA LEU A 308 9.27 6.06 8.09
C LEU A 308 7.87 6.67 7.97
N THR A 309 7.39 7.33 9.03
CA THR A 309 6.05 7.90 9.09
C THR A 309 5.87 9.12 8.20
N ALA A 310 6.97 9.77 7.81
CA ALA A 310 6.99 10.86 6.82
C ALA A 310 7.00 10.39 5.35
N LEU A 311 7.08 9.08 5.08
CA LEU A 311 7.05 8.57 3.70
C LEU A 311 5.71 8.86 3.02
N PRO A 312 5.71 9.19 1.71
CA PRO A 312 4.50 9.15 0.88
C PRO A 312 3.81 7.79 0.95
N ALA A 313 2.48 7.75 0.82
CA ALA A 313 1.68 6.54 1.02
C ALA A 313 2.14 5.34 0.17
N PRO A 314 2.50 5.49 -1.13
CA PRO A 314 3.08 4.41 -1.94
C PRO A 314 4.35 3.81 -1.35
N LEU A 315 5.24 4.65 -0.81
CA LEU A 315 6.49 4.19 -0.20
C LEU A 315 6.25 3.61 1.20
N LEU A 316 5.39 4.24 2.00
CA LEU A 316 5.07 3.78 3.35
C LEU A 316 4.55 2.35 3.33
N ALA A 317 3.59 2.04 2.45
CA ALA A 317 3.00 0.71 2.38
C ALA A 317 4.05 -0.37 2.06
N VAL A 318 4.91 -0.11 1.07
CA VAL A 318 5.92 -1.07 0.62
C VAL A 318 7.08 -1.20 1.61
N VAL A 319 7.58 -0.10 2.17
CA VAL A 319 8.67 -0.13 3.16
C VAL A 319 8.20 -0.86 4.42
N LEU A 320 6.97 -0.63 4.87
CA LEU A 320 6.40 -1.33 6.01
C LEU A 320 6.33 -2.85 5.76
N ALA A 321 5.73 -3.26 4.64
CA ALA A 321 5.64 -4.68 4.28
C ALA A 321 7.01 -5.32 4.00
N HIS A 322 7.99 -4.55 3.51
CA HIS A 322 9.33 -5.07 3.25
C HIS A 322 10.04 -5.47 4.55
N HIS A 323 9.96 -4.63 5.59
CA HIS A 323 10.69 -4.82 6.84
C HIS A 323 9.95 -5.66 7.88
N HIS A 324 8.62 -5.68 7.86
CA HIS A 324 7.82 -6.23 8.96
C HIS A 324 6.90 -7.38 8.58
N ARG A 325 6.96 -7.88 7.33
CA ARG A 325 6.11 -9.02 6.97
C ARG A 325 6.54 -10.32 7.62
N ALA A 326 5.56 -11.10 8.08
CA ALA A 326 5.72 -12.53 8.33
C ALA A 326 5.62 -13.28 7.00
N THR A 327 6.66 -14.03 6.60
CA THR A 327 6.64 -14.72 5.29
C THR A 327 5.70 -15.91 5.25
N ARG A 328 5.33 -16.46 6.40
CA ARG A 328 4.42 -17.60 6.52
C ARG A 328 2.94 -17.21 6.54
N ASP A 329 2.65 -15.93 6.36
CA ASP A 329 1.31 -15.38 6.46
C ASP A 329 1.00 -14.49 5.27
N ASP A 330 -0.29 -14.30 5.01
CA ASP A 330 -0.77 -13.34 4.03
C ASP A 330 -0.53 -11.91 4.56
N VAL A 331 -0.17 -10.99 3.66
CA VAL A 331 0.24 -9.64 4.06
C VAL A 331 -0.45 -8.59 3.24
N THR A 332 -1.20 -7.74 3.92
CA THR A 332 -1.82 -6.56 3.35
C THR A 332 -1.43 -5.31 4.10
N VAL A 333 -1.07 -4.28 3.33
CA VAL A 333 -0.90 -2.92 3.82
C VAL A 333 -1.66 -1.98 2.91
N LEU A 334 -2.41 -1.05 3.46
CA LEU A 334 -3.09 0.02 2.74
C LEU A 334 -2.80 1.36 3.42
N ALA A 335 -2.22 2.29 2.69
CA ALA A 335 -1.92 3.63 3.14
C ALA A 335 -2.65 4.66 2.27
N VAL A 336 -3.28 5.64 2.90
CA VAL A 336 -4.01 6.74 2.25
C VAL A 336 -3.59 8.06 2.89
N GLY A 337 -2.73 8.78 2.19
CA GLY A 337 -2.23 10.09 2.59
C GLY A 337 -3.13 11.23 2.11
N PRO A 338 -2.87 12.46 2.59
CA PRO A 338 -3.50 13.64 2.02
C PRO A 338 -3.15 13.79 0.54
N ALA A 339 -4.02 14.45 -0.22
CA ALA A 339 -3.75 14.74 -1.63
C ALA A 339 -2.49 15.61 -1.75
N ARG A 340 -1.45 15.08 -2.42
CA ARG A 340 -0.23 15.86 -2.67
C ARG A 340 -0.44 16.72 -3.92
N ARG A 341 -0.29 18.04 -3.75
CA ARG A 341 -0.07 18.92 -4.91
C ARG A 341 1.31 18.62 -5.49
N ARG A 342 1.41 18.51 -6.82
CA ARG A 342 2.69 18.32 -7.51
C ARG A 342 3.69 19.39 -7.01
N PRO A 343 4.94 19.03 -6.68
CA PRO A 343 5.99 20.03 -6.50
C PRO A 343 6.23 20.81 -7.80
#